data_AF-A0A5C6A724-F1
#
_entry.id   AF-A0A5C6A724-F1
#
_cell.length_a   1.000
_cell.length_b   1.000
_cell.length_c   1.000
_cell.angle_alpha   90.00
_cell.angle_beta   90.00
_cell.angle_gamma   90.00
#
_symmetry.space_group_name_H-M   'P 1'
#
loop_
_entity.id
_entity.type
_entity.pdbx_description
1 polymer ?
#
loop_
_entity_poly.entity_id
_entity_poly.type
_entity_poly.pdbx_seq_one_letter_code
_entity_poly.pdbx_strand_id
1 'polypeptide(L)' 'MLTEATVERMFREIIASNENSDDKFDQAEELLEAELRDESPLRHRLSVELDELRSLAAK' A
#
# COMPACT_ATOMS: atom_id res chain seq x y z
N MET A 1 -9.38 10.52 6.25
CA MET A 1 -7.99 10.91 6.56
C MET A 1 -7.62 10.41 7.94
N LEU A 2 -7.17 9.16 7.96
CA LEU A 2 -6.47 8.52 9.05
C LEU A 2 -5.09 9.17 9.28
N THR A 3 -4.44 8.80 10.39
CA THR A 3 -3.03 9.21 10.62
C THR A 3 -2.09 8.38 9.75
N GLU A 4 -0.95 8.95 9.39
CA GLU A 4 0.11 8.26 8.64
C GLU A 4 0.51 6.92 9.26
N ALA A 5 0.63 6.86 10.60
CA ALA A 5 0.92 5.62 11.31
C ALA A 5 -0.19 4.56 11.17
N THR A 6 -1.46 4.98 11.14
CA THR A 6 -2.59 4.06 10.94
C THR A 6 -2.60 3.51 9.52
N VAL A 7 -2.39 4.37 8.52
CA VAL A 7 -2.33 3.96 7.12
C VAL A 7 -1.17 2.99 6.88
N GLU A 8 0.02 3.28 7.42
CA GLU A 8 1.16 2.38 7.30
C GLU A 8 0.86 1.00 7.90
N ARG A 9 0.22 0.94 9.07
CA ARG A 9 -0.15 -0.34 9.69
C ARG A 9 -1.11 -1.13 8.80
N MET A 10 -2.17 -0.48 8.31
CA MET A 10 -3.17 -1.12 7.46
C MET A 10 -2.57 -1.61 6.14
N PHE A 11 -1.70 -0.81 5.51
CA PHE A 11 -0.94 -1.21 4.33
C PHE A 11 -0.15 -2.50 4.58
N ARG A 12 0.60 -2.57 5.68
CA ARG A 12 1.37 -3.77 6.04
C ARG A 12 0.46 -4.98 6.29
N GLU A 13 -0.71 -4.79 6.90
CA GLU A 13 -1.67 -5.88 7.13
C GLU A 13 -2.24 -6.43 5.81
N ILE A 14 -2.54 -5.55 4.84
CA ILE A 14 -2.99 -5.96 3.49
C ILE A 14 -1.90 -6.78 2.81
N ILE A 15 -0.68 -6.26 2.74
CA ILE A 15 0.46 -6.89 2.05
C ILE A 15 0.92 -8.18 2.73
N ALA A 16 0.91 -8.25 4.06
CA ALA A 16 1.36 -9.43 4.80
C ALA A 16 0.38 -10.62 4.74
N SER A 17 -0.84 -10.41 4.25
CA SER A 17 -1.81 -11.49 4.14
C SER A 17 -1.37 -12.49 3.05
N ASN A 18 -1.50 -13.80 3.31
CA ASN A 18 -0.89 -14.90 2.53
C ASN A 18 -1.54 -15.19 1.16
N GLU A 19 -2.67 -14.53 0.86
CA GLU A 19 -3.34 -14.62 -0.44
C GLU A 19 -2.63 -13.68 -1.43
N ASN A 20 -1.61 -14.13 -2.15
CA ASN A 20 -0.93 -13.34 -3.18
C ASN A 20 -1.86 -13.12 -4.39
N SER A 21 -2.85 -12.24 -4.25
CA SER A 21 -3.77 -11.84 -5.32
C SER A 21 -3.51 -10.39 -5.70
N ASP A 22 -3.60 -10.10 -7.00
CA ASP A 22 -3.57 -8.75 -7.58
C ASP A 22 -4.53 -7.79 -6.84
N ASP A 23 -5.67 -8.31 -6.36
CA ASP A 23 -6.67 -7.60 -5.56
C ASP A 23 -6.10 -6.89 -4.31
N LYS A 24 -5.04 -7.42 -3.70
CA LYS A 24 -4.42 -6.78 -2.52
C LYS A 24 -3.56 -5.59 -2.89
N PHE A 25 -2.90 -5.68 -4.03
CA PHE A 25 -2.12 -4.55 -4.52
C PHE A 25 -3.06 -3.41 -4.87
N ASP A 26 -4.17 -3.70 -5.53
CA ASP A 26 -5.22 -2.70 -5.83
C ASP A 26 -5.82 -2.13 -4.53
N GLN A 27 -6.10 -2.96 -3.53
CA GLN A 27 -6.63 -2.51 -2.23
C GLN A 27 -5.64 -1.62 -1.47
N ALA A 28 -4.35 -1.98 -1.48
CA ALA A 28 -3.31 -1.18 -0.85
C ALA A 28 -3.12 0.16 -1.57
N GLU A 29 -3.20 0.18 -2.90
CA GLU A 29 -3.15 1.41 -3.70
C GLU A 29 -4.33 2.34 -3.37
N GLU A 30 -5.56 1.82 -3.36
CA GLU A 30 -6.76 2.58 -3.00
C GLU A 30 -6.67 3.17 -1.59
N LEU A 31 -6.15 2.42 -0.62
CA LEU A 31 -5.93 2.91 0.75
C LEU A 31 -5.00 4.13 0.77
N LEU A 32 -3.91 4.09 -0.01
CA LEU A 32 -2.94 5.18 -0.06
C LEU A 32 -3.55 6.43 -0.71
N GLU A 33 -4.33 6.27 -1.77
CA GLU A 33 -4.99 7.40 -2.46
C GLU A 33 -6.13 8.01 -1.65
N ALA A 34 -6.93 7.18 -0.98
CA ALA A 34 -8.09 7.63 -0.21
C ALA A 34 -7.69 8.30 1.11
N GLU A 35 -6.65 7.81 1.77
CA GLU A 35 -6.28 8.27 3.12
C GLU A 35 -5.11 9.24 3.16
N LEU A 36 -4.19 9.22 2.19
CA LEU A 36 -3.02 10.10 2.16
C LEU A 36 -3.12 11.15 1.04
N ARG A 37 -2.77 12.39 1.39
CA ARG A 37 -2.64 13.49 0.42
C ARG A 37 -1.51 13.20 -0.56
N ASP A 38 -1.60 13.74 -1.78
CA ASP A 38 -0.57 13.57 -2.82
C ASP A 38 0.82 14.04 -2.35
N GLU A 39 0.88 15.04 -1.48
CA GLU A 39 2.11 15.62 -0.93
C GLU A 39 2.67 14.83 0.27
N SER A 40 1.99 13.77 0.74
CA SER A 40 2.46 12.99 1.88
C SER A 40 3.73 12.21 1.50
N PRO A 41 4.84 12.38 2.25
CA PRO A 41 6.06 11.61 2.00
C PRO A 41 5.83 10.11 2.25
N LEU A 42 4.91 9.76 3.16
CA LEU A 42 4.55 8.37 3.43
C LEU A 42 3.88 7.73 2.21
N ARG A 43 2.98 8.46 1.54
CA ARG A 43 2.30 7.95 0.32
C ARG A 43 3.32 7.57 -0.73
N HIS A 44 4.24 8.48 -1.06
CA HIS A 44 5.27 8.20 -2.05
C HIS A 44 6.11 6.97 -1.68
N ARG A 45 6.54 6.87 -0.41
CA ARG A 45 7.34 5.73 0.04
C ARG A 45 6.59 4.40 -0.09
N LEU A 46 5.33 4.35 0.36
CA LEU A 46 4.52 3.12 0.32
C LEU A 46 4.08 2.74 -1.10
N SER A 47 3.82 3.71 -1.98
CA SER A 47 3.54 3.45 -3.40
C SER A 47 4.73 2.80 -4.10
N VAL A 48 5.96 3.28 -3.85
CA VAL A 48 7.16 2.65 -4.41
C VAL A 48 7.35 1.23 -3.88
N GLU A 49 7.17 1.01 -2.57
CA GLU A 49 7.24 -0.32 -1.96
C GLU A 49 6.18 -1.27 -2.58
N LEU A 50 4.97 -0.78 -2.83
CA LEU A 50 3.89 -1.52 -3.47
C LEU A 50 4.26 -1.98 -4.89
N ASP A 51 4.83 -1.09 -5.70
CA ASP A 51 5.28 -1.38 -7.06
C ASP A 51 6.40 -2.42 -7.09
N GLU A 52 7.34 -2.34 -6.15
CA GLU A 52 8.41 -3.34 -5.99
C GLU A 52 7.84 -4.71 -5.64
N LEU A 53 6.91 -4.77 -4.68
CA LEU A 53 6.25 -6.00 -4.28
C LEU A 53 5.41 -6.61 -5.41
N ARG A 54 4.67 -5.80 -6.16
CA ARG A 54 3.91 -6.25 -7.34
C ARG A 54 4.85 -6.82 -8.41
N SER A 55 5.99 -6.17 -8.64
CA SER A 55 7.02 -6.65 -9.58
C SER A 55 7.67 -7.95 -9.14
N LEU A 56 7.82 -8.18 -7.83
CA LEU A 56 8.32 -9.43 -7.26
C LEU A 56 7.29 -10.56 -7.34
N ALA A 57 6.01 -10.27 -7.14
CA ALA A 57 4.93 -11.24 -7.21
C ALA A 57 4.59 -11.67 -8.64
N ALA A 58 4.78 -10.78 -9.63
CA ALA A 58 4.57 -11.08 -11.05
C ALA A 58 5.68 -11.93 -11.70
N LYS A 59 6.68 -12.38 -10.91
CA LYS A 59 7.88 -13.08 -11.38
C LYS A 59 7.90 -14.54 -10.95
#